data_AF-A0A7S0FI65-F1
#
_entry.id   AF-A0A7S0FI65-F1
#
_cell.length_a   1.000
_cell.length_b   1.000
_cell.length_c   1.000
_cell.angle_alpha   90.00
_cell.angle_beta   90.00
_cell.angle_gamma   90.00
#
_symmetry.space_group_name_H-M   'P 1'
#
loop_
_entity.id
_entity.type
_entity.pdbx_description
1 polymer ?
#
loop_
_entity_poly.entity_id
_entity_poly.type
_entity_poly.pdbx_seq_one_letter_code
_entity_poly.pdbx_strand_id
1 'polypeptide(L)'
;PENVESHTTVERDEDSGDLIRTQMVYVDEVTCIGCTNCAMIAQSTFFMDSEHGRARVFQQWGDDTETIAVAIETCPVDCIHYVPYDELVRLEVERRDQQINFKARLVNQGEYGGDSGHRIGGAVQFSGPQKISGNAGARCNNCPSRGCKNCLMYGVGENPEFKKKEEMRKQRRARKLMQEKLANENKSAEL
;
A
#
# COMPACT_ATOMS: atom_id res chain seq x y z
N PRO A 1 15.31 -13.31 -14.52
CA PRO A 1 13.89 -12.87 -14.58
C PRO A 1 13.80 -11.34 -14.67
N GLU A 2 14.67 -10.72 -15.49
CA GLU A 2 15.01 -9.30 -15.35
C GLU A 2 13.96 -8.32 -15.91
N ASN A 3 12.92 -8.81 -16.59
CA ASN A 3 11.87 -7.99 -17.21
C ASN A 3 10.45 -8.57 -17.04
N VAL A 4 10.22 -9.35 -15.97
CA VAL A 4 8.88 -9.87 -15.70
C VAL A 4 8.07 -8.82 -14.95
N GLU A 5 7.02 -8.32 -15.57
CA GLU A 5 6.07 -7.41 -14.95
C GLU A 5 5.18 -8.20 -13.99
N SER A 6 5.19 -7.83 -12.72
CA SER A 6 4.61 -8.65 -11.64
C SER A 6 3.11 -8.89 -11.82
N HIS A 7 2.39 -7.98 -12.49
CA HIS A 7 0.96 -8.11 -12.78
C HIS A 7 0.61 -9.30 -13.69
N THR A 8 1.59 -9.84 -14.42
CA THR A 8 1.42 -11.02 -15.29
C THR A 8 1.48 -12.34 -14.51
N THR A 9 2.02 -12.31 -13.29
CA THR A 9 2.23 -13.50 -12.44
C THR A 9 1.17 -13.66 -11.36
N VAL A 10 0.09 -12.88 -11.41
CA VAL A 10 -0.96 -12.87 -10.40
C VAL A 10 -1.83 -14.13 -10.52
N GLU A 11 -1.95 -14.86 -9.43
CA GLU A 11 -2.80 -16.05 -9.36
C GLU A 11 -4.29 -15.71 -9.51
N ARG A 12 -4.95 -16.50 -10.34
CA ARG A 12 -6.39 -16.40 -10.62
C ARG A 12 -7.05 -17.74 -10.31
N ASP A 13 -8.25 -17.66 -9.79
CA ASP A 13 -9.09 -18.82 -9.50
C ASP A 13 -9.47 -19.52 -10.81
N GLU A 14 -9.29 -20.85 -10.87
CA GLU A 14 -9.47 -21.62 -12.11
C GLU A 14 -10.94 -21.67 -12.56
N ASP A 15 -11.88 -21.61 -11.61
CA ASP A 15 -13.32 -21.78 -11.88
C ASP A 15 -14.00 -20.44 -12.21
N SER A 16 -13.66 -19.37 -11.49
CA SER A 16 -14.26 -18.04 -11.65
C SER A 16 -13.44 -17.10 -12.55
N GLY A 17 -12.14 -17.33 -12.70
CA GLY A 17 -11.22 -16.41 -13.37
C GLY A 17 -10.91 -15.14 -12.55
N ASP A 18 -11.48 -15.03 -11.35
CA ASP A 18 -11.29 -13.91 -10.44
C ASP A 18 -9.90 -13.98 -9.78
N LEU A 19 -9.43 -12.84 -9.27
CA LEU A 19 -8.14 -12.77 -8.58
C LEU A 19 -8.25 -13.49 -7.21
N ILE A 20 -7.33 -14.41 -6.92
CA ILE A 20 -7.31 -15.11 -5.62
C ILE A 20 -7.07 -14.12 -4.48
N ARG A 21 -6.23 -13.10 -4.73
CA ARG A 21 -5.95 -12.02 -3.81
C ARG A 21 -6.27 -10.69 -4.46
N THR A 22 -6.91 -9.81 -3.70
CA THR A 22 -7.25 -8.45 -4.14
C THR A 22 -6.09 -7.47 -3.95
N GLN A 23 -5.10 -7.85 -3.14
CA GLN A 23 -3.92 -7.07 -2.84
C GLN A 23 -2.73 -7.51 -3.69
N MET A 24 -2.00 -6.53 -4.21
CA MET A 24 -0.73 -6.73 -4.89
C MET A 24 0.35 -5.89 -4.22
N VAL A 25 1.61 -6.30 -4.37
CA VAL A 25 2.78 -5.60 -3.85
C VAL A 25 3.46 -4.86 -5.00
N TYR A 26 3.86 -3.61 -4.76
CA TYR A 26 4.55 -2.76 -5.72
C TYR A 26 5.71 -2.02 -5.06
N VAL A 27 6.81 -1.81 -5.80
CA VAL A 27 7.94 -0.98 -5.35
C VAL A 27 7.98 0.29 -6.18
N ASP A 28 7.99 1.45 -5.51
CA ASP A 28 8.26 2.75 -6.14
C ASP A 28 9.76 2.92 -6.39
N GLU A 29 10.19 2.75 -7.65
CA GLU A 29 11.59 2.80 -8.06
C GLU A 29 12.22 4.19 -7.92
N VAL A 30 11.42 5.25 -8.02
CA VAL A 30 11.91 6.63 -7.88
C VAL A 30 12.30 6.87 -6.42
N THR A 31 11.45 6.42 -5.49
CA THR A 31 11.69 6.53 -4.03
C THR A 31 12.69 5.49 -3.52
N CYS A 32 12.78 4.33 -4.15
CA CYS A 32 13.70 3.26 -3.75
C CYS A 32 15.17 3.72 -3.83
N ILE A 33 15.92 3.49 -2.75
CA ILE A 33 17.37 3.80 -2.69
C ILE A 33 18.26 2.60 -3.02
N GLY A 34 17.68 1.43 -3.25
CA GLY A 34 18.43 0.22 -3.56
C GLY A 34 19.24 -0.34 -2.38
N CYS A 35 18.65 -0.36 -1.18
CA CYS A 35 19.27 -0.88 0.04
C CYS A 35 19.30 -2.42 0.12
N THR A 36 18.68 -3.12 -0.83
CA THR A 36 18.63 -4.60 -0.96
C THR A 36 17.91 -5.37 0.14
N ASN A 37 17.46 -4.71 1.22
CA ASN A 37 16.89 -5.38 2.38
C ASN A 37 15.66 -6.24 2.03
N CYS A 38 14.73 -5.71 1.22
CA CYS A 38 13.55 -6.45 0.78
C CYS A 38 13.89 -7.70 -0.04
N ALA A 39 14.87 -7.61 -0.94
CA ALA A 39 15.35 -8.75 -1.72
C ALA A 39 16.11 -9.79 -0.90
N MET A 40 16.64 -9.43 0.29
CA MET A 40 17.25 -10.41 1.20
C MET A 40 16.22 -11.14 2.06
N ILE A 41 15.18 -10.42 2.50
CA ILE A 41 14.11 -10.95 3.36
C ILE A 41 13.15 -11.84 2.57
N ALA A 42 12.65 -11.35 1.43
CA ALA A 42 11.61 -12.01 0.62
C ALA A 42 12.15 -12.25 -0.79
N GLN A 43 13.04 -13.23 -0.91
CA GLN A 43 13.80 -13.56 -2.13
C GLN A 43 12.93 -14.11 -3.26
N SER A 44 11.76 -14.68 -2.93
CA SER A 44 10.84 -15.22 -3.92
C SER A 44 9.86 -14.17 -4.44
N THR A 45 9.84 -12.97 -3.84
CA THR A 45 8.93 -11.87 -4.19
C THR A 45 9.68 -10.70 -4.82
N PHE A 46 10.79 -10.29 -4.21
CA PHE A 46 11.55 -9.10 -4.61
C PHE A 46 12.89 -9.48 -5.24
N PHE A 47 13.33 -8.65 -6.18
CA PHE A 47 14.66 -8.71 -6.75
C PHE A 47 15.25 -7.32 -6.93
N MET A 48 16.56 -7.25 -7.17
CA MET A 48 17.25 -6.01 -7.49
C MET A 48 17.43 -5.90 -9.00
N ASP A 49 16.87 -4.85 -9.59
CA ASP A 49 17.10 -4.44 -10.96
C ASP A 49 18.57 -4.03 -11.15
N SER A 50 19.22 -4.58 -12.18
CA SER A 50 20.64 -4.35 -12.44
C SER A 50 20.90 -3.00 -13.12
N GLU A 51 19.93 -2.47 -13.87
CA GLU A 51 20.06 -1.22 -14.62
C GLU A 51 20.11 -0.01 -13.68
N HIS A 52 19.16 0.08 -12.76
CA HIS A 52 19.03 1.23 -11.86
C HIS A 52 19.46 0.92 -10.42
N GLY A 53 19.72 -0.36 -10.10
CA GLY A 53 20.00 -0.79 -8.73
C GLY A 53 18.80 -0.60 -7.81
N ARG A 54 17.57 -0.67 -8.33
CA ARG A 54 16.32 -0.50 -7.58
C ARG A 54 15.66 -1.84 -7.32
N ALA A 55 14.86 -1.92 -6.26
CA ALA A 55 14.11 -3.13 -5.98
C ALA A 55 12.87 -3.19 -6.89
N ARG A 56 12.50 -4.39 -7.32
CA ARG A 56 11.27 -4.69 -8.08
C ARG A 56 10.60 -5.92 -7.51
N VAL A 57 9.29 -6.06 -7.74
CA VAL A 57 8.55 -7.29 -7.51
C VAL A 57 8.54 -8.06 -8.82
N PHE A 58 8.96 -9.33 -8.83
CA PHE A 58 8.87 -10.17 -10.03
C PHE A 58 7.74 -11.19 -9.95
N GLN A 59 7.41 -11.64 -8.75
CA GLN A 59 6.38 -12.62 -8.49
C GLN A 59 5.50 -12.11 -7.35
N GLN A 60 4.20 -12.02 -7.62
CA GLN A 60 3.25 -11.64 -6.58
C GLN A 60 3.08 -12.80 -5.61
N TRP A 61 3.26 -12.53 -4.32
CA TRP A 61 3.08 -13.51 -3.25
C TRP A 61 3.95 -14.77 -3.37
N GLY A 62 5.20 -14.62 -3.84
CA GLY A 62 6.15 -15.74 -3.91
C GLY A 62 6.62 -16.24 -2.54
N ASP A 63 6.64 -15.36 -1.53
CA ASP A 63 6.90 -15.70 -0.13
C ASP A 63 5.60 -15.60 0.70
N ASP A 64 5.64 -16.10 1.94
CA ASP A 64 4.51 -16.00 2.85
C ASP A 64 4.22 -14.53 3.24
N THR A 65 2.97 -14.29 3.67
CA THR A 65 2.47 -12.95 3.99
C THR A 65 3.27 -12.25 5.10
N GLU A 66 3.81 -13.00 6.07
CA GLU A 66 4.57 -12.44 7.19
C GLU A 66 5.94 -11.96 6.70
N THR A 67 6.63 -12.79 5.91
CA THR A 67 7.93 -12.45 5.31
C THR A 67 7.82 -11.21 4.41
N ILE A 68 6.78 -11.12 3.59
CA ILE A 68 6.50 -9.93 2.76
C ILE A 68 6.22 -8.69 3.64
N ALA A 69 5.44 -8.85 4.71
CA ALA A 69 5.16 -7.75 5.63
C ALA A 69 6.44 -7.23 6.31
N VAL A 70 7.34 -8.12 6.74
CA VAL A 70 8.64 -7.74 7.31
C VAL A 70 9.49 -6.98 6.28
N ALA A 71 9.53 -7.43 5.03
CA ALA A 71 10.24 -6.73 3.96
C ALA A 71 9.71 -5.30 3.72
N ILE A 72 8.39 -5.11 3.81
CA ILE A 72 7.74 -3.80 3.69
C ILE A 72 8.07 -2.89 4.88
N GLU A 73 7.97 -3.41 6.10
CA GLU A 73 8.16 -2.63 7.34
C GLU A 73 9.60 -2.20 7.57
N THR A 74 10.54 -3.03 7.13
CA THR A 74 11.98 -2.77 7.30
C THR A 74 12.58 -1.94 6.16
N CYS A 75 11.76 -1.49 5.19
CA CYS A 75 12.22 -0.61 4.13
C CYS A 75 12.55 0.78 4.69
N PRO A 76 13.80 1.27 4.59
CA PRO A 76 14.24 2.50 5.25
C PRO A 76 13.66 3.79 4.66
N VAL A 77 13.09 3.73 3.45
CA VAL A 77 12.51 4.87 2.72
C VAL A 77 11.06 4.62 2.33
N ASP A 78 10.45 3.58 2.88
CA ASP A 78 9.03 3.28 2.74
C ASP A 78 8.53 3.11 1.29
N CYS A 79 9.39 2.71 0.36
CA CYS A 79 9.09 2.63 -1.07
C CYS A 79 8.29 1.38 -1.51
N ILE A 80 7.73 0.59 -0.60
CA ILE A 80 7.00 -0.65 -0.92
C ILE A 80 5.54 -0.48 -0.50
N HIS A 81 4.63 -0.75 -1.43
CA HIS A 81 3.21 -0.41 -1.33
C HIS A 81 2.32 -1.60 -1.66
N TYR A 82 1.21 -1.71 -0.93
CA TYR A 82 0.09 -2.53 -1.35
C TYR A 82 -0.83 -1.74 -2.27
N VAL A 83 -1.18 -2.32 -3.42
CA VAL A 83 -1.98 -1.69 -4.47
C VAL A 83 -3.05 -2.67 -5.00
N PRO A 84 -4.20 -2.20 -5.48
CA PRO A 84 -5.15 -3.04 -6.21
C PRO A 84 -4.58 -3.44 -7.57
N TYR A 85 -5.09 -4.53 -8.15
CA TYR A 85 -4.61 -5.08 -9.43
C TYR A 85 -4.61 -4.07 -10.58
N ASP A 86 -5.71 -3.32 -10.78
CA ASP A 86 -5.80 -2.35 -11.88
C ASP A 86 -4.75 -1.25 -11.76
N GLU A 87 -4.45 -0.85 -10.53
CA GLU A 87 -3.40 0.12 -10.27
C GLU A 87 -2.01 -0.49 -10.47
N LEU A 88 -1.79 -1.75 -10.08
CA LEU A 88 -0.54 -2.45 -10.38
C LEU A 88 -0.26 -2.44 -11.88
N VAL A 89 -1.25 -2.80 -12.71
CA VAL A 89 -1.11 -2.78 -14.18
C VAL A 89 -0.71 -1.39 -14.67
N ARG A 90 -1.41 -0.34 -14.20
CA ARG A 90 -1.08 1.04 -14.57
C ARG A 90 0.34 1.43 -14.16
N LEU A 91 0.74 1.11 -12.93
CA LEU A 91 2.06 1.47 -12.39
C LEU A 91 3.19 0.75 -13.12
N GLU A 92 3.02 -0.53 -13.46
CA GLU A 92 3.98 -1.31 -14.26
C GLU A 92 4.12 -0.73 -15.67
N VAL A 93 3.02 -0.31 -16.30
CA VAL A 93 3.05 0.33 -17.63
C VAL A 93 3.74 1.70 -17.57
N GLU A 94 3.38 2.55 -16.61
CA GLU A 94 4.00 3.88 -16.41
C GLU A 94 5.50 3.78 -16.09
N ARG A 95 5.93 2.68 -15.47
CA ARG A 95 7.35 2.43 -15.14
C ARG A 95 8.23 2.30 -16.37
N ARG A 96 7.71 1.77 -17.50
CA ARG A 96 8.50 1.54 -18.72
C ARG A 96 9.20 2.80 -19.24
N ASP A 97 8.58 3.96 -19.02
CA ASP A 97 9.07 5.25 -19.49
C ASP A 97 9.77 6.06 -18.38
N GLN A 98 10.06 5.45 -17.23
CA GLN A 98 10.69 6.15 -16.11
C GLN A 98 12.16 6.44 -16.36
N GLN A 99 12.55 7.69 -16.15
CA GLN A 99 13.95 8.11 -16.14
C GLN A 99 14.40 8.22 -14.68
N ILE A 100 15.07 7.18 -14.19
CA ILE A 100 15.55 7.12 -12.80
C ILE A 100 16.92 7.78 -12.69
N ASN A 101 17.09 8.66 -11.68
CA ASN A 101 18.40 9.22 -11.37
C ASN A 101 19.26 8.21 -10.59
N PHE A 102 19.81 7.22 -11.29
CA PHE A 102 20.66 6.19 -10.69
C PHE A 102 22.06 6.69 -10.31
N LYS A 103 22.53 7.80 -10.89
CA LYS A 103 23.84 8.43 -10.57
C LYS A 103 23.82 9.20 -9.25
N ALA A 104 22.66 9.66 -8.79
CA ALA A 104 22.48 10.35 -7.52
C ALA A 104 22.28 9.41 -6.31
N ARG A 105 22.64 8.11 -6.41
CA ARG A 105 22.45 7.09 -5.36
C ARG A 105 22.99 7.47 -3.97
N LEU A 106 23.91 8.45 -3.89
CA LEU A 106 24.61 8.87 -2.68
C LEU A 106 24.22 10.27 -2.14
N VAL A 107 23.28 10.99 -2.75
CA VAL A 107 22.82 12.29 -2.24
C VAL A 107 21.41 12.20 -1.67
N ASN A 108 21.23 12.82 -0.51
CA ASN A 108 19.98 12.88 0.23
C ASN A 108 18.87 13.48 -0.67
N GLN A 109 17.89 12.67 -1.07
CA GLN A 109 16.71 13.11 -1.82
C GLN A 109 15.71 13.92 -0.96
N GLY A 110 15.99 14.09 0.34
CA GLY A 110 15.10 14.71 1.33
C GLY A 110 14.74 16.18 1.13
N GLU A 111 15.17 16.83 0.04
CA GLU A 111 14.79 18.20 -0.31
C GLU A 111 13.85 18.30 -1.53
N TYR A 112 13.45 17.20 -2.17
CA TYR A 112 12.43 17.24 -3.24
C TYR A 112 10.99 17.21 -2.70
N GLY A 113 10.75 17.99 -1.65
CA GLY A 113 9.41 18.40 -1.24
C GLY A 113 8.95 19.56 -2.10
N GLY A 114 8.63 19.30 -3.36
CA GLY A 114 8.09 20.31 -4.26
C GLY A 114 7.71 19.72 -5.60
N ASP A 115 6.62 20.22 -6.17
CA ASP A 115 6.06 20.01 -7.51
C ASP A 115 7.04 20.40 -8.65
N SER A 116 8.31 20.05 -8.51
CA SER A 116 9.43 20.48 -9.33
C SER A 116 10.57 19.50 -9.10
N GLY A 117 10.66 18.49 -9.97
CA GLY A 117 11.89 17.73 -10.14
C GLY A 117 13.08 18.67 -10.37
N HIS A 118 14.30 18.19 -10.11
CA HIS A 118 15.50 19.02 -10.14
C HIS A 118 15.64 19.76 -11.47
N ARG A 119 15.43 21.07 -11.44
CA ARG A 119 15.73 21.94 -12.57
C ARG A 119 17.19 22.34 -12.49
N ILE A 120 18.07 21.56 -13.13
CA ILE A 120 19.35 22.11 -13.59
C ILE A 120 19.09 22.55 -15.03
N GLY A 121 18.99 23.85 -15.28
CA GLY A 121 18.87 24.38 -16.64
C GLY A 121 17.48 24.29 -17.30
N GLY A 122 16.41 24.09 -16.54
CA GLY A 122 15.03 24.30 -17.05
C GLY A 122 14.33 23.09 -17.69
N ALA A 123 14.96 21.90 -17.72
CA ALA A 123 14.30 20.66 -18.13
C ALA A 123 14.27 19.65 -16.97
N VAL A 124 13.12 19.01 -16.72
CA VAL A 124 13.00 17.90 -15.78
C VAL A 124 13.54 16.66 -16.49
N GLN A 125 14.77 16.24 -16.19
CA GLN A 125 15.42 15.08 -16.83
C GLN A 125 15.07 13.73 -16.18
N PHE A 126 14.35 13.72 -15.05
CA PHE A 126 14.06 12.50 -14.30
C PHE A 126 12.59 12.43 -13.92
N SER A 127 12.04 11.22 -13.91
CA SER A 127 10.65 11.01 -13.54
C SER A 127 10.45 11.33 -12.06
N GLY A 128 9.37 12.06 -11.76
CA GLY A 128 8.88 12.19 -10.40
C GLY A 128 8.29 10.87 -9.89
N PRO A 129 8.01 10.75 -8.58
CA PRO A 129 7.39 9.57 -8.01
C PRO A 129 6.01 9.34 -8.64
N GLN A 130 5.67 8.08 -8.85
CA GLN A 130 4.35 7.73 -9.39
C GLN A 130 3.24 8.10 -8.42
N LYS A 131 2.08 8.45 -8.98
CA LYS A 131 0.88 8.64 -8.16
C LYS A 131 0.36 7.27 -7.73
N ILE A 132 0.72 6.86 -6.52
CA ILE A 132 0.27 5.61 -5.91
C ILE A 132 -0.82 5.94 -4.89
N SER A 133 -1.92 5.19 -4.90
CA SER A 133 -3.06 5.36 -4.00
C SER A 133 -2.71 5.28 -2.51
N GLY A 134 -1.54 4.73 -2.17
CA GLY A 134 -1.04 4.52 -0.81
C GLY A 134 -0.26 5.67 -0.15
N ASN A 135 0.13 6.74 -0.86
CA ASN A 135 1.25 7.59 -0.39
C ASN A 135 0.94 9.04 0.00
N ALA A 136 -0.20 9.33 0.62
CA ALA A 136 -0.41 10.65 1.25
C ALA A 136 -0.80 10.59 2.75
N GLY A 137 -0.77 9.42 3.39
CA GLY A 137 -1.21 9.29 4.78
C GLY A 137 -0.63 8.07 5.52
N ALA A 138 -0.91 8.02 6.83
CA ALA A 138 -0.44 6.99 7.76
C ALA A 138 -0.57 5.57 7.18
N ARG A 139 0.57 4.86 7.16
CA ARG A 139 0.73 3.50 6.63
C ARG A 139 -0.33 2.56 7.21
N CYS A 140 -0.85 1.67 6.38
CA CYS A 140 -1.91 0.74 6.77
C CYS A 140 -1.53 -0.20 7.94
N ASN A 141 -0.23 -0.45 8.15
CA ASN A 141 0.25 -1.28 9.26
C ASN A 141 0.20 -0.58 10.62
N ASN A 142 -0.05 0.74 10.69
CA ASN A 142 -0.35 1.45 11.94
C ASN A 142 -1.76 2.05 11.90
N CYS A 143 -2.77 1.21 11.66
CA CYS A 143 -4.19 1.56 11.57
C CYS A 143 -4.66 2.40 12.78
N PRO A 144 -4.67 3.75 12.70
CA PRO A 144 -4.99 4.59 13.83
C PRO A 144 -6.49 4.82 13.77
N SER A 145 -7.25 3.81 14.18
CA SER A 145 -8.65 3.96 14.62
C SER A 145 -9.68 4.50 13.61
N ARG A 146 -9.36 4.63 12.31
CA ARG A 146 -10.21 5.36 11.36
C ARG A 146 -10.79 4.58 10.19
N GLY A 147 -10.41 3.31 9.96
CA GLY A 147 -11.04 2.46 8.92
C GLY A 147 -11.33 3.22 7.64
N CYS A 148 -10.27 3.50 6.88
CA CYS A 148 -10.37 4.30 5.67
C CYS A 148 -11.48 3.74 4.77
N LYS A 149 -12.34 4.62 4.25
CA LYS A 149 -13.42 4.23 3.34
C LYS A 149 -12.89 3.51 2.11
N ASN A 150 -11.64 3.73 1.71
CA ASN A 150 -10.98 3.01 0.61
C ASN A 150 -9.82 2.18 1.14
N CYS A 151 -10.09 1.22 2.02
CA CYS A 151 -9.06 0.34 2.58
C CYS A 151 -8.64 -0.70 1.54
N LEU A 152 -7.48 -0.49 0.92
CA LEU A 152 -6.90 -1.40 -0.08
C LEU A 152 -6.42 -2.73 0.55
N MET A 153 -6.26 -2.77 1.88
CA MET A 153 -5.84 -3.97 2.62
C MET A 153 -6.98 -4.93 2.95
N TYR A 154 -8.25 -4.52 2.90
CA TYR A 154 -9.33 -5.48 3.16
C TYR A 154 -10.51 -5.30 2.22
N GLY A 155 -10.55 -4.22 1.43
CA GLY A 155 -11.74 -3.71 0.78
C GLY A 155 -12.36 -2.54 1.57
N VAL A 156 -13.19 -1.74 0.89
CA VAL A 156 -13.90 -0.57 1.46
C VAL A 156 -14.69 -0.98 2.70
N GLY A 157 -14.24 -0.58 3.89
CA GLY A 157 -14.93 -0.90 5.17
C GLY A 157 -14.81 -2.35 5.63
N GLU A 158 -13.94 -3.13 4.98
CA GLU A 158 -13.88 -4.58 5.19
C GLU A 158 -12.86 -5.01 6.25
N ASN A 159 -12.04 -4.06 6.73
CA ASN A 159 -11.02 -4.33 7.74
C ASN A 159 -11.62 -5.02 8.98
N PRO A 160 -11.15 -6.22 9.38
CA PRO A 160 -11.70 -6.98 10.49
C PRO A 160 -11.73 -6.21 11.82
N GLU A 161 -10.69 -5.43 12.11
CA GLU A 161 -10.62 -4.59 13.32
C GLU A 161 -11.56 -3.38 13.24
N PHE A 162 -11.77 -2.84 12.04
CA PHE A 162 -12.78 -1.82 11.81
C PHE A 162 -14.20 -2.36 12.00
N LYS A 163 -14.52 -3.54 11.42
CA LYS A 163 -15.80 -4.23 11.58
C LYS A 163 -16.12 -4.49 13.06
N LYS A 164 -15.15 -5.03 13.83
CA LYS A 164 -15.30 -5.24 15.29
C LYS A 164 -15.59 -3.93 16.05
N LYS A 165 -14.88 -2.84 15.73
CA LYS A 165 -15.08 -1.53 16.39
C LYS A 165 -16.42 -0.88 16.03
N GLU A 166 -16.85 -0.96 14.77
CA GLU A 166 -18.17 -0.52 14.30
C GLU A 166 -19.30 -1.26 15.05
N GLU A 167 -19.15 -2.57 15.21
CA GLU A 167 -20.10 -3.40 15.94
C GLU A 167 -20.20 -2.98 17.41
N MET A 168 -19.06 -2.80 18.09
CA MET A 168 -19.03 -2.28 19.47
C MET A 168 -19.69 -0.91 19.61
N ARG A 169 -19.49 0.00 18.64
CA ARG A 169 -20.15 1.32 18.63
C ARG A 169 -21.66 1.19 18.47
N LYS A 170 -22.13 0.29 17.58
CA LYS A 170 -23.55 0.00 17.37
C LYS A 170 -24.20 -0.56 18.63
N GLN A 171 -23.55 -1.52 19.30
CA GLN A 171 -24.00 -2.08 20.57
C GLN A 171 -24.10 -1.00 21.67
N ARG A 172 -23.10 -0.12 21.79
CA ARG A 172 -23.12 0.99 22.77
C ARG A 172 -24.28 1.97 22.52
N ARG A 173 -24.55 2.32 21.25
CA ARG A 173 -25.68 3.19 20.88
C ARG A 173 -27.02 2.53 21.18
N ALA A 174 -27.17 1.25 20.84
CA ALA A 174 -28.39 0.49 21.13
C ALA A 174 -28.67 0.41 22.64
N ARG A 175 -27.64 0.15 23.45
CA ARG A 175 -27.76 0.13 24.92
C ARG A 175 -28.18 1.49 25.48
N LYS A 176 -27.61 2.58 24.96
CA LYS A 176 -27.97 3.94 25.38
C LYS A 176 -29.43 4.27 25.04
N LEU A 177 -29.87 3.97 23.82
CA LEU A 177 -31.26 4.16 23.38
C LEU A 177 -32.25 3.33 24.21
N MET A 178 -31.89 2.10 24.56
CA MET A 178 -32.72 1.26 25.42
C MET A 178 -32.85 1.84 26.84
N GLN A 179 -31.75 2.33 27.43
CA GLN A 179 -31.79 3.01 28.72
C GLN A 179 -32.62 4.29 28.70
N GLU A 180 -32.52 5.09 27.64
CA GLU A 180 -33.31 6.31 27.49
C GLU A 180 -34.80 6.00 27.34
N LYS A 181 -35.17 4.95 26.59
CA LYS A 181 -36.56 4.47 26.51
C LYS A 181 -37.10 4.02 27.86
N LEU A 182 -36.35 3.17 28.57
CA LEU A 182 -36.74 2.71 29.91
C LEU A 182 -36.88 3.88 30.89
N ALA A 183 -35.98 4.86 30.83
CA ALA A 183 -36.06 6.05 31.67
C ALA A 183 -37.28 6.92 31.35
N ASN A 184 -37.66 7.04 30.07
CA ASN A 184 -38.86 7.77 29.67
C ASN A 184 -40.15 7.01 30.03
N GLU A 185 -40.18 5.69 29.86
CA GLU A 185 -41.31 4.83 30.24
C GLU A 185 -41.57 4.90 31.75
N ASN A 186 -40.52 4.79 32.56
CA ASN A 186 -40.62 4.93 34.02
C ASN A 186 -41.15 6.32 34.42
N LYS A 187 -40.66 7.40 33.80
CA LYS A 187 -41.16 8.76 34.05
C LYS A 187 -42.62 8.94 33.66
N SER A 188 -43.08 8.26 32.60
CA SER A 188 -44.48 8.31 32.17
C SER A 188 -45.41 7.46 33.03
N ALA A 189 -44.90 6.45 33.73
CA ALA A 189 -45.67 5.60 34.64
C ALA A 189 -45.84 6.22 36.06
N GLU A 190 -45.03 7.23 36.40
CA GLU A 190 -45.09 7.96 37.68
C GLU A 190 -46.01 9.21 37.65
N LEU A 191 -46.60 9.55 36.49
CA LEU A 191 -47.57 10.64 36.29
C LEU A 191 -49.00 10.09 36.20
#